data_AF-A0AA88XFH0-F1
#
_entry.id   AF-A0AA88XFH0-F1
#
_cell.length_a   1.000
_cell.length_b   1.000
_cell.length_c   1.000
_cell.angle_alpha   90.00
_cell.angle_beta   90.00
_cell.angle_gamma   90.00
#
_symmetry.space_group_name_H-M   'P 1'
#
loop_
_entity.id
_entity.type
_entity.pdbx_description
1 polymer ?
#
loop_
_entity_poly.entity_id
_entity_poly.type
_entity_poly.pdbx_seq_one_letter_code
_entity_poly.pdbx_strand_id
1 'polypeptide(L)'
;MPALDRHRKANMVRHLLREEDNLQILENHYLSKEEEYGIAKQMIAEGIKEAKSHPQHVAKRWQEHKLISEHLEHLNVTKAWE
;
A
#
# COMPACT_ATOMS: atom_id res chain seq x y z
N MET A 1 -6.83 -5.38 41.25
CA MET A 1 -7.28 -4.85 39.94
C MET A 1 -7.00 -3.36 39.94
N PRO A 2 -6.17 -2.81 39.03
CA PRO A 2 -5.96 -1.36 38.97
C PRO A 2 -7.29 -0.68 38.59
N ALA A 3 -7.69 0.33 39.34
CA ALA A 3 -8.90 1.09 39.06
C ALA A 3 -8.75 1.85 37.74
N LEU A 4 -9.69 1.66 36.82
CA LEU A 4 -9.74 2.42 35.57
C LEU A 4 -10.05 3.88 35.87
N ASP A 5 -9.13 4.76 35.48
CA ASP A 5 -9.29 6.20 35.53
C ASP A 5 -10.52 6.64 34.70
N ARG A 6 -11.18 7.73 35.13
CA ARG A 6 -12.41 8.27 34.52
C ARG A 6 -12.17 8.61 33.04
N HIS A 7 -10.99 9.11 32.70
CA HIS A 7 -10.62 9.38 31.30
C HIS A 7 -10.56 8.11 30.47
N ARG A 8 -10.02 7.01 31.01
CA ARG A 8 -9.99 5.71 30.32
C ARG A 8 -11.38 5.16 30.09
N LYS A 9 -12.27 5.30 31.08
CA LYS A 9 -13.68 4.92 30.94
C LYS A 9 -14.39 5.73 29.86
N ALA A 10 -14.19 7.05 29.83
CA ALA A 10 -14.79 7.92 28.82
C ALA A 10 -14.25 7.64 27.40
N ASN A 11 -12.96 7.33 27.25
CA ASN A 11 -12.39 6.93 25.96
C ASN A 11 -12.99 5.61 25.48
N MET A 12 -13.11 4.64 26.37
CA MET A 12 -13.71 3.34 26.05
C MET A 12 -15.16 3.49 25.60
N VAL A 13 -15.97 4.31 26.28
CA VAL A 13 -17.35 4.59 25.86
C VAL A 13 -17.40 5.22 24.47
N ARG A 14 -16.51 6.18 24.17
CA ARG A 14 -16.44 6.77 22.82
C ARG A 14 -16.07 5.77 21.73
N HIS A 15 -15.18 4.82 22.03
CA HIS A 15 -14.86 3.74 21.10
C HIS A 15 -16.06 2.82 20.87
N LEU A 16 -16.77 2.42 21.93
CA LEU A 16 -17.95 1.57 21.83
C LEU A 16 -19.06 2.23 21.02
N LEU A 17 -19.31 3.52 21.20
CA LEU A 17 -20.29 4.26 20.40
C LEU A 17 -19.92 4.27 18.91
N ARG A 18 -18.63 4.45 18.60
CA ARG A 18 -18.15 4.39 17.22
C ARG A 18 -18.25 2.99 16.63
N GLU A 19 -18.01 1.95 17.42
CA GLU A 19 -18.17 0.56 16.99
C GLU A 19 -19.63 0.24 16.68
N GLU A 20 -20.56 0.72 17.50
CA GLU A 20 -22.00 0.57 17.24
C GLU A 20 -22.40 1.23 15.92
N ASP A 21 -21.96 2.47 15.68
CA ASP A 21 -22.21 3.17 14.41
C ASP A 21 -21.63 2.40 13.21
N ASN A 22 -20.42 1.85 13.36
CA ASN A 22 -19.79 1.05 12.30
C ASN A 22 -20.57 -0.25 12.03
N LEU A 23 -21.10 -0.91 13.06
CA LEU A 23 -21.89 -2.14 12.90
C LEU A 23 -23.14 -1.87 12.08
N GLN A 24 -23.86 -0.78 12.37
CA GLN A 24 -25.06 -0.40 11.60
C GLN A 24 -24.77 -0.17 10.11
N ILE A 25 -23.60 0.41 9.81
CA ILE A 25 -23.16 0.60 8.42
C ILE A 25 -22.84 -0.74 7.77
N LEU A 26 -22.10 -1.61 8.46
CA LEU A 26 -21.66 -2.90 7.94
C LEU A 26 -22.80 -3.91 7.78
N GLU A 27 -23.87 -3.82 8.57
CA GLU A 27 -25.02 -4.72 8.45
C GLU A 27 -25.83 -4.47 7.16
N ASN A 28 -25.82 -3.24 6.65
CA ASN A 28 -26.55 -2.85 5.44
C ASN A 28 -25.72 -3.07 4.17
N HIS A 29 -25.60 -4.34 3.76
CA HIS A 29 -24.84 -4.73 2.58
C HIS A 29 -25.57 -4.32 1.29
N TYR A 30 -24.84 -3.73 0.33
CA TYR A 30 -25.40 -3.31 -0.96
C TYR A 30 -25.59 -4.49 -1.94
N LEU A 31 -24.70 -5.48 -1.88
CA LEU A 31 -24.76 -6.71 -2.67
C LEU A 31 -24.81 -7.92 -1.75
N SER A 32 -25.51 -8.95 -2.19
CA SER A 32 -25.43 -10.28 -1.58
C SER A 32 -24.10 -10.96 -1.94
N LYS A 33 -23.69 -11.93 -1.11
CA LYS A 33 -22.44 -12.69 -1.36
C LYS A 33 -22.44 -13.43 -2.70
N GLU A 34 -23.63 -13.82 -3.18
CA GLU A 34 -23.78 -14.49 -4.47
C GLU A 34 -23.56 -13.51 -5.63
N GLU A 35 -24.05 -12.27 -5.51
CA GLU A 35 -23.84 -11.22 -6.50
C GLU A 35 -22.39 -10.72 -6.52
N GLU A 36 -21.74 -10.61 -5.36
CA GLU A 36 -20.31 -10.24 -5.28
C GLU A 36 -19.38 -11.30 -5.91
N TYR A 37 -19.86 -12.53 -6.06
CA TYR A 37 -19.04 -13.64 -6.52
C TYR A 37 -18.55 -13.41 -7.95
N GLY A 38 -17.26 -13.09 -8.08
CA GLY A 38 -16.59 -13.00 -9.37
C GLY A 38 -16.46 -11.60 -9.95
N ILE A 39 -17.12 -10.59 -9.38
CA ILE A 39 -17.08 -9.20 -9.87
C ILE A 39 -15.63 -8.69 -9.98
N ALA A 40 -14.84 -8.91 -8.93
CA ALA A 40 -13.47 -8.37 -8.87
C ALA A 40 -12.40 -9.34 -9.43
N LYS A 41 -12.75 -10.54 -9.91
CA LYS A 41 -11.75 -11.57 -10.27
C LYS A 41 -10.79 -11.11 -11.36
N GLN A 42 -11.30 -10.46 -12.41
CA GLN A 42 -10.49 -9.98 -13.53
C GLN A 42 -9.58 -8.82 -13.09
N MET A 43 -10.13 -7.85 -12.37
CA MET A 43 -9.38 -6.70 -11.83
C MET A 43 -8.25 -7.15 -10.88
N ILE A 44 -8.52 -8.11 -9.99
CA ILE A 44 -7.50 -8.69 -9.10
C ILE A 44 -6.43 -9.41 -9.93
N ALA A 45 -6.81 -10.19 -10.94
CA ALA A 45 -5.85 -10.90 -11.78
C ALA A 45 -4.95 -9.93 -12.57
N GLU A 46 -5.51 -8.82 -13.06
CA GLU A 46 -4.78 -7.75 -13.75
C GLU A 46 -3.83 -7.02 -12.80
N GLY A 47 -4.30 -6.60 -11.63
CA GLY A 47 -3.45 -5.96 -10.62
C GLY A 47 -2.29 -6.86 -10.15
N ILE A 48 -2.52 -8.17 -10.04
CA ILE A 48 -1.46 -9.14 -9.73
C ILE A 48 -0.44 -9.23 -10.88
N LYS A 49 -0.89 -9.23 -12.14
CA LYS A 49 0.02 -9.24 -13.30
C LYS A 49 0.87 -7.97 -13.33
N GLU A 50 0.24 -6.81 -13.15
CA GLU A 50 0.91 -5.52 -13.13
C GLU A 50 1.97 -5.44 -12.04
N ALA A 51 1.62 -5.83 -10.80
CA ALA A 51 2.56 -5.87 -9.67
C ALA A 51 3.76 -6.80 -9.94
N LYS A 52 3.55 -7.94 -10.61
CA LYS A 52 4.66 -8.85 -10.99
C LYS A 52 5.55 -8.26 -12.08
N SER A 53 4.98 -7.52 -13.02
CA SER A 53 5.71 -6.85 -14.09
C SER A 53 6.34 -5.51 -13.69
N HIS A 54 6.01 -5.01 -12.49
CA HIS A 54 6.41 -3.68 -12.09
C HIS A 54 7.94 -3.54 -12.11
N PRO A 55 8.48 -2.47 -12.74
CA PRO A 55 9.92 -2.30 -12.95
C PRO A 55 10.73 -2.45 -11.66
N GLN A 56 10.24 -1.97 -10.52
CA GLN A 56 10.93 -2.13 -9.23
C GLN A 56 11.09 -3.60 -8.79
N HIS A 57 10.11 -4.47 -9.07
CA HIS A 57 10.21 -5.90 -8.75
C HIS A 57 11.12 -6.63 -9.74
N VAL A 58 11.12 -6.21 -11.00
CA VAL A 58 11.99 -6.76 -12.06
C VAL A 58 13.44 -6.28 -11.87
N ALA A 59 13.66 -5.00 -11.61
CA ALA A 59 14.97 -4.39 -11.35
C ALA A 59 15.59 -4.85 -10.03
N LYS A 60 14.82 -5.29 -9.04
CA LYS A 60 15.40 -5.98 -7.87
C LYS A 60 15.96 -7.36 -8.21
N ARG A 61 15.47 -8.00 -9.27
CA ARG A 61 15.95 -9.33 -9.72
C ARG A 61 17.09 -9.22 -10.73
N TRP A 62 17.19 -8.11 -11.45
CA TRP A 62 18.17 -7.88 -12.51
C TRP A 62 19.06 -6.71 -12.14
N GLN A 63 20.38 -6.88 -12.23
CA GLN A 63 21.30 -5.77 -12.01
C GLN A 63 21.03 -4.64 -13.02
N GLU A 64 21.15 -3.40 -12.55
CA GLU A 64 20.98 -2.22 -13.40
C GLU A 64 22.04 -2.20 -14.52
N HIS A 65 21.62 -1.75 -15.70
CA HIS A 65 22.54 -1.57 -16.82
C HIS A 65 23.52 -0.45 -16.50
N LYS A 66 24.82 -0.73 -16.61
CA LYS A 66 25.87 0.28 -16.51
C LYS A 66 26.19 0.84 -17.89
N LEU A 67 26.11 2.16 -18.05
CA LEU A 67 26.39 2.82 -19.32
C LEU A 67 27.84 3.29 -19.37
N ILE A 68 28.48 3.15 -20.53
CA ILE A 68 29.85 3.64 -20.74
C ILE A 68 29.94 5.16 -20.59
N SER A 69 28.86 5.88 -20.90
CA SER A 69 28.77 7.34 -20.72
C SER A 69 29.01 7.77 -19.28
N GLU A 70 28.49 7.05 -18.29
CA GLU A 70 28.71 7.34 -16.85
C GLU A 70 30.20 7.27 -16.50
N HIS A 71 30.92 6.33 -17.12
CA HIS A 71 32.35 6.19 -16.94
C HIS A 71 33.14 7.31 -17.62
N LEU A 72 32.70 7.72 -18.82
CA LEU A 72 33.34 8.81 -19.58
C LEU A 72 33.08 10.19 -18.94
N GLU A 73 31.92 10.40 -18.33
CA GLU A 73 31.60 11.62 -17.58
C GLU A 73 32.53 11.82 -16.39
N HIS A 74 32.94 10.73 -15.72
CA HIS A 74 33.90 10.81 -14.63
C HIS A 74 35.27 11.36 -15.09
N LEU A 75 35.64 11.20 -16.36
CA LEU A 75 36.88 11.77 -16.89
C LEU A 75 36.83 13.30 -16.98
N ASN A 76 35.64 13.91 -16.98
CA ASN A 76 35.48 15.36 -16.99
C ASN A 76 35.81 16.02 -15.64
N VAL A 77 36.03 15.25 -14.56
CA VAL A 77 36.40 15.79 -13.25
C VAL A 77 37.73 16.56 -13.30
N THR A 78 38.62 16.21 -14.24
CA THR A 78 39.90 16.90 -14.46
C THR A 78 39.82 18.02 -15.50
N LYS A 79 38.62 18.33 -16.01
CA LYS A 79 38.43 19.36 -17.04
C LYS A 79 38.66 20.75 -16.43
N ALA A 80 39.79 21.35 -16.78
CA ALA A 80 40.09 22.75 -16.47
C ALA A 80 39.55 23.68 -17.58
N TRP A 81 39.22 24.90 -17.21
CA TRP A 81 38.88 25.97 -18.15
C TRP A 81 40.17 26.70 -18.53
N GLU A 82 40.39 26.92 -19.83
CA GLU A 82 41.45 27.81 -20.37
C GLU A 82 41.06 29.28 -20.24
#